data_AF-A0A0S7ZSI3-F1
#
_entry.id   AF-A0A0S7ZSI3-F1
#
_cell.length_a   1.000
_cell.length_b   1.000
_cell.length_c   1.000
_cell.angle_alpha   90.00
_cell.angle_beta   90.00
_cell.angle_gamma   90.00
#
_symmetry.space_group_name_H-M   'P 1'
#
loop_
_entity.id
_entity.type
_entity.pdbx_description
1 polymer ?
#
loop_
_entity_poly.entity_id
_entity_poly.type
_entity_poly.pdbx_seq_one_letter_code
_entity_poly.pdbx_strand_id
1 'polypeptide(L)'
;GIRAYETNPLLLASNDRILDWVRGGGTLIVQYQQYVYFEGDYAPYALSARRPHDRVSHEGAPVRVLMPDHPVFNEPNTIDSDDFDGWVQERGLYFASEWDDRYQALLEISDPGESPKLGALLVAEYGDGLYLYTGLSLFRQLPAGVPGAYRLLANLLSLGR
;
A
#
# COMPACT_ATOMS: atom_id res chain seq x y z
N GLY A 1 8.33 -5.44 4.38
CA GLY A 1 9.41 -5.34 3.38
C GLY A 1 9.00 -6.06 2.10
N ILE A 2 9.72 -5.80 1.00
CA ILE A 2 9.48 -6.34 -0.35
C ILE A 2 9.37 -7.86 -0.30
N ARG A 3 8.22 -8.43 -0.71
CA ARG A 3 8.01 -9.89 -0.80
C ARG A 3 8.37 -10.64 0.49
N ALA A 4 8.24 -9.99 1.64
CA ALA A 4 8.62 -10.56 2.93
C ALA A 4 7.82 -11.84 3.26
N TYR A 5 6.55 -11.93 2.83
CA TYR A 5 5.73 -13.13 3.01
C TYR A 5 6.10 -14.28 2.05
N GLU A 6 7.02 -14.06 1.12
CA GLU A 6 7.60 -15.13 0.28
C GLU A 6 8.99 -15.54 0.74
N THR A 7 9.72 -14.62 1.35
CA THR A 7 11.16 -14.77 1.60
C THR A 7 11.53 -14.97 3.06
N ASN A 8 10.61 -14.72 3.99
CA ASN A 8 10.90 -14.79 5.43
C ASN A 8 9.95 -15.77 6.16
N PRO A 9 10.31 -17.06 6.29
CA PRO A 9 9.48 -18.06 6.99
C PRO A 9 9.13 -17.70 8.43
N LEU A 10 9.99 -16.96 9.14
CA LEU A 10 9.70 -16.53 10.52
C LEU A 10 8.58 -15.48 10.55
N LEU A 11 8.47 -14.65 9.51
CA LEU A 11 7.34 -13.72 9.37
C LEU A 11 6.02 -14.48 9.23
N LEU A 12 5.96 -15.49 8.36
CA LEU A 12 4.76 -16.30 8.14
C LEU A 12 4.34 -16.99 9.44
N ALA A 13 5.29 -17.63 10.13
CA ALA A 13 5.05 -18.31 11.39
C ALA A 13 4.64 -17.37 12.55
N SER A 14 4.90 -16.05 12.41
CA SER A 14 4.59 -15.04 13.42
C SER A 14 3.42 -14.14 13.03
N ASN A 15 2.74 -14.38 11.90
CA ASN A 15 1.74 -13.46 11.36
C ASN A 15 0.62 -13.16 12.37
N ASP A 16 0.08 -14.19 13.03
CA ASP A 16 -0.98 -14.02 14.03
C ASP A 16 -0.53 -13.11 15.19
N ARG A 17 0.71 -13.25 15.65
CA ARG A 17 1.27 -12.40 16.71
C ARG A 17 1.46 -10.96 16.27
N ILE A 18 1.79 -10.75 14.99
CA ILE A 18 1.89 -9.41 14.41
C ILE A 18 0.50 -8.79 14.32
N LEU A 19 -0.50 -9.54 13.84
CA LEU A 19 -1.88 -9.09 13.80
C LEU A 19 -2.43 -8.79 15.20
N ASP A 20 -2.09 -9.60 16.22
CA ASP A 20 -2.44 -9.32 17.61
C ASP A 20 -1.81 -8.02 18.12
N TRP A 21 -0.56 -7.73 17.74
CA TRP A 21 0.09 -6.45 18.05
C TRP A 21 -0.59 -5.26 17.36
N VAL A 22 -0.99 -5.40 16.09
CA VAL A 22 -1.80 -4.38 15.40
C VAL A 22 -3.12 -4.18 16.12
N ARG A 23 -3.83 -5.27 16.47
CA ARG A 23 -5.09 -5.20 17.20
C ARG A 23 -4.99 -4.42 18.51
N GLY A 24 -3.82 -4.47 19.17
CA GLY A 24 -3.53 -3.73 20.40
C GLY A 24 -3.00 -2.30 20.22
N GLY A 25 -3.11 -1.70 19.03
CA GLY A 25 -2.69 -0.31 18.77
C GLY A 25 -1.47 -0.16 17.88
N GLY A 26 -0.90 -1.26 17.38
CA GLY A 26 0.20 -1.20 16.43
C GLY A 26 -0.23 -0.75 15.04
N THR A 27 0.69 -0.14 14.28
CA THR A 27 0.50 0.15 12.85
C THR A 27 1.38 -0.75 12.00
N LEU A 28 0.77 -1.53 11.11
CA LEU A 28 1.47 -2.43 10.19
C LEU A 28 1.31 -1.95 8.74
N ILE A 29 2.45 -1.81 8.06
CA ILE A 29 2.50 -1.49 6.62
C ILE A 29 3.07 -2.69 5.87
N VAL A 30 2.20 -3.37 5.11
CA VAL A 30 2.57 -4.44 4.18
C VAL A 30 2.83 -3.83 2.81
N GLN A 31 4.12 -3.70 2.49
CA GLN A 31 4.58 -3.15 1.21
C GLN A 31 4.87 -4.27 0.23
N TYR A 32 4.38 -4.14 -1.00
CA TYR A 32 4.67 -4.95 -2.19
C TYR A 32 4.85 -6.45 -1.91
N GLN A 33 3.75 -7.18 -2.08
CA GLN A 33 3.73 -8.65 -2.03
C GLN A 33 3.16 -9.19 -3.34
N GLN A 34 3.50 -10.44 -3.68
CA GLN A 34 2.92 -11.13 -4.83
C GLN A 34 1.86 -12.13 -4.37
N TYR A 35 1.49 -13.08 -5.23
CA TYR A 35 0.33 -13.95 -4.99
C TYR A 35 0.39 -14.77 -3.71
N VAL A 36 1.57 -15.23 -3.29
CA VAL A 36 1.72 -16.04 -2.06
C VAL A 36 1.13 -15.34 -0.84
N TYR A 37 1.22 -14.01 -0.79
CA TYR A 37 0.64 -13.24 0.29
C TYR A 37 -0.90 -13.22 0.24
N PHE A 38 -1.47 -12.98 -0.95
CA PHE A 38 -2.93 -12.93 -1.13
C PHE A 38 -3.58 -14.30 -0.99
N GLU A 39 -2.83 -15.38 -1.20
CA GLU A 39 -3.31 -16.77 -1.06
C GLU A 39 -3.10 -17.34 0.36
N GLY A 40 -2.41 -16.60 1.23
CA GLY A 40 -2.00 -17.09 2.55
C GLY A 40 -2.79 -16.54 3.73
N ASP A 41 -3.88 -15.80 3.48
CA ASP A 41 -4.76 -15.22 4.52
C ASP A 41 -4.00 -14.43 5.61
N TYR A 42 -2.94 -13.71 5.22
CA TYR A 42 -2.09 -12.99 6.17
C TYR A 42 -2.64 -11.61 6.58
N ALA A 43 -3.65 -11.10 5.88
CA ALA A 43 -4.32 -9.84 6.18
C ALA A 43 -5.41 -10.04 7.26
N PRO A 44 -5.73 -9.00 8.08
CA PRO A 44 -6.75 -9.11 9.11
C PRO A 44 -8.17 -9.30 8.55
N TYR A 45 -8.40 -8.82 7.32
CA TYR A 45 -9.67 -8.90 6.61
C TYR A 45 -9.42 -9.39 5.18
N ALA A 46 -10.47 -9.85 4.50
CA ALA A 46 -10.36 -10.42 3.16
C ALA A 46 -9.72 -9.42 2.19
N LEU A 47 -8.70 -9.88 1.45
CA LEU A 47 -7.90 -9.08 0.55
C LEU A 47 -7.33 -9.98 -0.55
N SER A 48 -7.57 -9.66 -1.81
CA SER A 48 -7.12 -10.47 -2.95
C SER A 48 -6.56 -9.62 -4.09
N ALA A 49 -5.82 -10.29 -4.99
CA ALA A 49 -5.35 -9.72 -6.25
C ALA A 49 -5.76 -10.62 -7.43
N ARG A 50 -6.17 -9.99 -8.54
CA ARG A 50 -6.52 -10.68 -9.80
C ARG A 50 -5.34 -11.47 -10.36
N ARG A 51 -5.64 -12.40 -11.27
CA ARG A 51 -4.66 -13.09 -12.12
C ARG A 51 -5.06 -12.92 -13.59
N PRO A 52 -4.30 -12.18 -14.42
CA PRO A 52 -3.12 -11.38 -14.05
C PRO A 52 -3.46 -10.26 -13.06
N HIS A 53 -2.49 -9.87 -12.23
CA HIS A 53 -2.68 -8.82 -11.23
C HIS A 53 -2.78 -7.44 -11.85
N ASP A 54 -3.47 -6.56 -11.15
CA ASP A 54 -3.54 -5.15 -11.48
C ASP A 54 -2.20 -4.46 -11.23
N ARG A 55 -1.79 -3.62 -12.18
CA ARG A 55 -0.57 -2.80 -12.15
C ARG A 55 -0.76 -1.51 -12.93
N VAL A 56 0.12 -0.55 -12.69
CA VAL A 56 0.25 0.67 -13.51
C VAL A 56 1.72 0.82 -13.89
N SER A 57 2.00 0.54 -15.15
CA SER A 57 3.34 0.45 -15.73
C SER A 57 3.92 1.82 -16.13
N HIS A 58 3.08 2.78 -16.47
CA HIS A 58 3.47 4.11 -16.89
C HIS A 58 3.84 4.97 -15.68
N GLU A 59 5.11 5.38 -15.61
CA GLU A 59 5.64 6.16 -14.49
C GLU A 59 5.03 7.57 -14.38
N GLY A 60 4.54 8.13 -15.50
CA GLY A 60 3.82 9.41 -15.54
C GLY A 60 2.30 9.29 -15.37
N ALA A 61 1.77 8.10 -15.06
CA ALA A 61 0.33 7.94 -14.86
C ALA A 61 -0.16 8.87 -13.73
N PRO A 62 -1.22 9.68 -13.94
CA PRO A 62 -1.77 10.54 -12.91
C PRO A 62 -2.25 9.72 -11.70
N VAL A 63 -1.97 10.22 -10.51
CA VAL A 63 -2.43 9.62 -9.26
C VAL A 63 -3.54 10.50 -8.69
N ARG A 64 -4.74 9.94 -8.57
CA ARG A 64 -5.90 10.63 -8.00
C ARG A 64 -6.07 10.24 -6.55
N VAL A 65 -6.02 11.24 -5.67
CA VAL A 65 -6.31 11.07 -4.24
C VAL A 65 -7.82 11.02 -4.03
N LEU A 66 -8.30 9.94 -3.42
CA LEU A 66 -9.75 9.71 -3.22
C LEU A 66 -10.27 10.30 -1.92
N MET A 67 -9.40 10.40 -0.91
CA MET A 67 -9.71 10.94 0.41
C MET A 67 -8.71 12.05 0.76
N PRO A 68 -8.87 13.26 0.18
CA PRO A 68 -7.89 14.33 0.29
C PRO A 68 -7.63 14.78 1.73
N ASP A 69 -8.60 14.64 2.63
CA ASP A 69 -8.46 15.01 4.04
C ASP A 69 -7.85 13.88 4.90
N HIS A 70 -7.54 12.71 4.33
CA HIS A 70 -7.00 11.58 5.09
C HIS A 70 -5.59 11.90 5.64
N PRO A 71 -5.25 11.53 6.89
CA PRO A 71 -3.95 11.86 7.49
C PRO A 71 -2.73 11.40 6.68
N VAL A 72 -2.85 10.29 5.95
CA VAL A 72 -1.83 9.80 4.99
C VAL A 72 -1.36 10.89 4.03
N PHE A 73 -2.21 11.82 3.64
CA PHE A 73 -1.88 12.89 2.70
C PHE A 73 -1.64 14.24 3.37
N ASN A 74 -1.75 14.35 4.69
CA ASN A 74 -1.70 15.64 5.37
C ASN A 74 -0.70 15.68 6.53
N GLU A 75 -0.24 14.54 7.05
CA GLU A 75 0.62 14.50 8.22
C GLU A 75 1.77 13.47 8.11
N PRO A 76 3.02 13.86 8.44
CA PRO A 76 3.49 15.23 8.75
C PRO A 76 3.66 16.12 7.51
N ASN A 77 3.53 15.55 6.30
CA ASN A 77 3.64 16.29 5.05
C ASN A 77 2.28 16.39 4.37
N THR A 78 1.97 17.54 3.77
CA THR A 78 0.93 17.60 2.74
C THR A 78 1.43 16.89 1.49
N ILE A 79 0.66 15.94 0.96
CA ILE A 79 0.95 15.17 -0.25
C ILE A 79 -0.05 15.57 -1.31
N ASP A 80 0.44 16.01 -2.46
CA ASP A 80 -0.39 16.35 -3.62
C ASP A 80 0.08 15.59 -4.87
N SER A 81 -0.38 16.02 -6.05
CA SER A 81 0.01 15.40 -7.32
C SER A 81 1.51 15.43 -7.58
N ASP A 82 2.20 16.47 -7.11
CA ASP A 82 3.60 16.73 -7.43
C ASP A 82 4.52 15.77 -6.65
N ASP A 83 4.05 15.21 -5.54
CA ASP A 83 4.73 14.13 -4.82
C ASP A 83 4.79 12.81 -5.61
N PHE A 84 4.01 12.73 -6.69
CA PHE A 84 4.07 11.64 -7.66
C PHE A 84 4.94 11.98 -8.87
N ASP A 85 5.54 13.16 -8.96
CA ASP A 85 6.44 13.48 -10.07
C ASP A 85 7.82 12.84 -9.92
N GLY A 86 8.46 12.56 -11.06
CA GLY A 86 9.81 11.98 -11.11
C GLY A 86 9.93 10.54 -10.61
N TRP A 87 8.81 9.84 -10.39
CA TRP A 87 8.83 8.41 -10.11
C TRP A 87 9.45 7.66 -11.28
N VAL A 88 10.25 6.65 -10.98
CA VAL A 88 10.94 5.83 -11.97
C VAL A 88 10.27 4.47 -12.06
N GLN A 89 10.09 3.98 -13.28
CA GLN A 89 9.72 2.60 -13.55
C GLN A 89 8.47 2.12 -12.77
N GLU A 90 7.30 2.39 -13.35
CA GLU A 90 5.97 1.98 -12.88
C GLU A 90 5.50 2.62 -11.56
N ARG A 91 4.19 2.93 -11.48
CA ARG A 91 3.57 3.42 -10.24
C ARG A 91 3.45 2.33 -9.20
N GLY A 92 3.15 1.12 -9.65
CA GLY A 92 2.96 -0.01 -8.76
C GLY A 92 2.38 -1.21 -9.46
N LEU A 93 2.34 -2.31 -8.73
CA LEU A 93 1.96 -3.61 -9.21
C LEU A 93 1.47 -4.48 -8.06
N TYR A 94 0.75 -5.54 -8.41
CA TYR A 94 0.01 -6.36 -7.45
C TYR A 94 -0.98 -5.54 -6.63
N PHE A 95 -1.68 -4.60 -7.29
CA PHE A 95 -2.75 -3.89 -6.62
C PHE A 95 -3.81 -4.89 -6.17
N ALA A 96 -4.32 -4.67 -4.96
CA ALA A 96 -5.47 -5.42 -4.49
C ALA A 96 -6.65 -5.13 -5.43
N SER A 97 -7.39 -6.17 -5.80
CA SER A 97 -8.50 -6.06 -6.74
C SER A 97 -9.86 -6.21 -6.09
N GLU A 98 -9.91 -6.95 -4.98
CA GLU A 98 -11.10 -7.12 -4.15
C GLU A 98 -10.65 -7.13 -2.69
N TRP A 99 -11.45 -6.51 -1.83
CA TRP A 99 -11.17 -6.41 -0.41
C TRP A 99 -12.47 -6.21 0.36
N ASP A 100 -12.41 -6.49 1.66
CA ASP A 100 -13.50 -6.25 2.59
C ASP A 100 -13.81 -4.74 2.77
N ASP A 101 -15.09 -4.38 2.93
CA ASP A 101 -15.55 -2.97 3.05
C ASP A 101 -14.89 -2.17 4.19
N ARG A 102 -14.23 -2.82 5.14
CA ARG A 102 -13.41 -2.16 6.18
C ARG A 102 -12.17 -1.46 5.63
N TYR A 103 -11.70 -1.84 4.44
CA TYR A 103 -10.59 -1.16 3.79
C TYR A 103 -11.06 0.08 3.02
N GLN A 104 -10.40 1.19 3.31
CA GLN A 104 -10.50 2.43 2.55
C GLN A 104 -9.41 2.45 1.47
N ALA A 105 -9.83 2.54 0.20
CA ALA A 105 -8.92 2.81 -0.90
C ALA A 105 -8.61 4.30 -0.97
N LEU A 106 -7.33 4.65 -0.91
CA LEU A 106 -6.90 6.05 -0.82
C LEU A 106 -6.51 6.65 -2.17
N LEU A 107 -6.15 5.80 -3.14
CA LEU A 107 -5.64 6.21 -4.45
C LEU A 107 -6.38 5.51 -5.58
N GLU A 108 -6.55 6.24 -6.68
CA GLU A 108 -6.93 5.70 -7.98
C GLU A 108 -5.85 6.05 -9.00
N ILE A 109 -5.40 5.04 -9.76
CA ILE A 109 -4.31 5.18 -10.75
C ILE A 109 -4.64 4.31 -11.96
N SER A 110 -4.37 4.79 -13.18
CA SER A 110 -4.52 4.01 -14.41
C SER A 110 -3.41 4.31 -15.41
N ASP A 111 -2.99 3.27 -16.13
CA ASP A 111 -2.24 3.47 -17.37
C ASP A 111 -3.13 4.17 -18.42
N PRO A 112 -2.54 4.95 -19.34
CA PRO A 112 -3.31 5.65 -20.37
C PRO A 112 -4.19 4.70 -21.19
N GLY A 113 -5.50 4.97 -21.23
CA GLY A 113 -6.47 4.17 -21.97
C GLY A 113 -6.97 2.91 -21.24
N GLU A 114 -6.49 2.63 -20.02
CA GLU A 114 -7.00 1.53 -19.19
C GLU A 114 -8.05 1.99 -18.19
N SER A 115 -8.82 1.03 -17.64
CA SER A 115 -9.75 1.34 -16.56
C SER A 115 -9.01 1.77 -15.29
N PRO A 116 -9.60 2.69 -14.50
CA PRO A 116 -9.07 3.08 -13.19
C PRO A 116 -8.83 1.87 -12.29
N LYS A 117 -7.65 1.82 -11.66
CA LYS A 117 -7.31 0.80 -10.67
C LYS A 117 -7.28 1.43 -9.29
N LEU A 118 -7.84 0.69 -8.35
CA LEU A 118 -7.81 0.96 -6.93
C LEU A 118 -6.86 -0.03 -6.26
N GLY A 119 -6.77 -0.03 -4.93
CA GLY A 119 -6.00 -1.06 -4.21
C GLY A 119 -4.48 -0.88 -4.23
N ALA A 120 -3.97 0.23 -4.79
CA ALA A 120 -2.56 0.61 -4.71
C ALA A 120 -2.15 1.01 -3.27
N LEU A 121 -3.10 1.55 -2.51
CA LEU A 121 -2.96 1.93 -1.11
C LEU A 121 -4.30 1.76 -0.40
N LEU A 122 -4.37 0.78 0.50
CA LEU A 122 -5.53 0.47 1.32
C LEU A 122 -5.19 0.66 2.80
N VAL A 123 -6.15 1.18 3.57
CA VAL A 123 -6.04 1.36 5.02
C VAL A 123 -7.29 0.78 5.68
N ALA A 124 -7.12 0.04 6.77
CA ALA A 124 -8.22 -0.38 7.64
C ALA A 124 -7.82 -0.23 9.11
N GLU A 125 -8.78 0.17 9.93
CA GLU A 125 -8.68 0.00 11.38
C GLU A 125 -8.77 -1.47 11.74
N TYR A 126 -7.96 -1.92 12.69
CA TYR A 126 -8.02 -3.27 13.21
C TYR A 126 -7.78 -3.26 14.72
N GLY A 127 -8.86 -3.47 15.48
CA GLY A 127 -8.82 -3.22 16.92
C GLY A 127 -8.50 -1.74 17.18
N ASP A 128 -7.49 -1.50 18.00
CA ASP A 128 -7.02 -0.16 18.34
C ASP A 128 -5.93 0.37 17.39
N GLY A 129 -5.52 -0.43 16.40
CA GLY A 129 -4.42 -0.09 15.49
C GLY A 129 -4.82 0.00 14.02
N LEU A 130 -3.81 0.11 13.15
CA LEU A 130 -3.98 0.32 11.72
C LEU A 130 -3.26 -0.74 10.89
N TYR A 131 -3.96 -1.22 9.87
CA TYR A 131 -3.42 -2.10 8.85
C TYR A 131 -3.39 -1.40 7.51
N LEU A 132 -2.22 -1.38 6.88
CA LEU A 132 -2.03 -0.80 5.55
C LEU A 132 -1.47 -1.83 4.58
N TYR A 133 -2.09 -1.93 3.41
CA TYR A 133 -1.52 -2.62 2.26
C TYR A 133 -1.14 -1.59 1.20
N THR A 134 0.06 -1.70 0.64
CA THR A 134 0.45 -0.88 -0.51
C THR A 134 1.17 -1.68 -1.59
N GLY A 135 0.63 -1.59 -2.80
CA GLY A 135 1.23 -2.12 -4.04
C GLY A 135 2.04 -1.06 -4.80
N LEU A 136 2.17 0.16 -4.25
CA LEU A 136 3.03 1.20 -4.84
C LEU A 136 4.49 0.71 -4.90
N SER A 137 5.18 1.06 -5.97
CA SER A 137 6.58 0.69 -6.21
C SER A 137 7.58 1.48 -5.35
N LEU A 138 7.28 1.72 -4.06
CA LEU A 138 8.16 2.46 -3.13
C LEU A 138 9.57 1.87 -3.10
N PHE A 139 9.70 0.55 -3.26
CA PHE A 139 10.99 -0.13 -3.33
C PHE A 139 11.87 0.27 -4.51
N ARG A 140 11.32 0.90 -5.54
CA ARG A 140 12.06 1.51 -6.64
C ARG A 140 12.26 3.00 -6.43
N GLN A 141 11.23 3.68 -5.92
CA GLN A 141 11.25 5.13 -5.75
C GLN A 141 12.21 5.58 -4.65
N LEU A 142 12.27 4.84 -3.53
CA LEU A 142 13.15 5.18 -2.42
C LEU A 142 14.63 5.07 -2.85
N PRO A 143 15.13 3.94 -3.41
CA PRO A 143 16.52 3.89 -3.90
C PRO A 143 16.84 4.91 -5.00
N ALA A 144 15.86 5.31 -5.81
CA ALA A 144 16.03 6.33 -6.84
C ALA A 144 16.06 7.77 -6.29
N GLY A 145 15.83 7.97 -4.98
CA GLY A 145 15.90 9.28 -4.35
C GLY A 145 14.68 10.17 -4.60
N VAL A 146 13.52 9.59 -4.97
CA VAL A 146 12.30 10.36 -5.31
C VAL A 146 11.72 11.01 -4.04
N PRO A 147 11.74 12.35 -3.92
CA PRO A 147 11.37 13.03 -2.66
C PRO A 147 9.94 12.73 -2.19
N GLY A 148 8.97 12.74 -3.10
CA GLY A 148 7.57 12.49 -2.74
C GLY A 148 7.30 11.07 -2.23
N ALA A 149 8.05 10.07 -2.70
CA ALA A 149 7.98 8.71 -2.16
C ALA A 149 8.48 8.64 -0.70
N TYR A 150 9.51 9.41 -0.35
CA TYR A 150 9.97 9.53 1.03
C TYR A 150 8.97 10.26 1.92
N ARG A 151 8.36 11.34 1.43
CA ARG A 151 7.31 12.08 2.16
C ARG A 151 6.09 11.18 2.43
N LEU A 152 5.63 10.46 1.40
CA LEU A 152 4.54 9.49 1.55
C LEU A 152 4.90 8.39 2.57
N LEU A 153 6.09 7.80 2.49
CA LEU A 153 6.53 6.80 3.46
C LEU A 153 6.57 7.36 4.89
N ALA A 154 7.06 8.60 5.07
CA ALA A 154 7.08 9.25 6.37
C ALA A 154 5.67 9.43 6.94
N ASN A 155 4.71 9.82 6.11
CA ASN A 155 3.31 9.93 6.49
C ASN A 155 2.69 8.58 6.89
N LEU A 156 2.95 7.52 6.12
CA LEU A 156 2.47 6.18 6.46
C LEU A 156 3.01 5.71 7.83
N LEU A 157 4.30 6.01 8.10
CA LEU A 157 4.95 5.65 9.37
C LEU A 157 4.44 6.48 10.56
N SER A 158 3.90 7.68 10.35
CA SER A 158 3.42 8.55 11.44
C SER A 158 1.99 8.28 11.89
N LEU A 159 1.24 7.41 11.21
CA LEU A 159 -0.17 7.16 11.53
C LEU A 159 -0.40 6.50 12.88
N GLY A 160 0.54 5.68 13.36
CA GLY A 160 0.41 4.95 14.63
C GLY A 160 0.84 5.73 15.86
N ARG A 161 0.51 7.03 15.92
CA ARG A 161 0.83 7.91 17.05
C ARG A 161 -0.28 7.95 18.07
#